data_AF-A0A1V1P3T7-F1
#
_entry.id   AF-A0A1V1P3T7-F1
#
_cell.length_a   1.000
_cell.length_b   1.000
_cell.length_c   1.000
_cell.angle_alpha   90.00
_cell.angle_beta   90.00
_cell.angle_gamma   90.00
#
_symmetry.space_group_name_H-M   'P 1'
#
loop_
_entity.id
_entity.type
_entity.pdbx_description
1 polymer ?
#
loop_
_entity_poly.entity_id
_entity_poly.type
_entity_poly.pdbx_seq_one_letter_code
_entity_poly.pdbx_strand_id
1 'polypeptide(L)'
;MSLLFELLWRIDDGSDEFIFFGDEAGTWQVGVDWNDVLPVWFKCLSKTTDPEQFALKAVDIIEKFVEYDRKKFLAIAHKKATKEQCEALPDE
;
A
#
# COMPACT_ATOMS: atom_id res chain seq x y z
N MET A 1 -8.23 8.33 -4.17
CA MET A 1 -7.76 7.40 -3.11
C MET A 1 -8.96 6.84 -2.36
N SER A 2 -8.98 5.57 -1.96
CA SER A 2 -10.08 5.01 -1.15
C SER A 2 -9.92 5.39 0.33
N LEU A 3 -11.03 5.65 1.03
CA LEU A 3 -11.10 6.04 2.44
C LEU A 3 -10.16 5.23 3.37
N LEU A 4 -10.03 3.92 3.14
CA LEU A 4 -9.18 3.03 3.94
C LEU A 4 -7.70 3.46 3.94
N PHE A 5 -7.13 3.79 2.77
CA PHE A 5 -5.71 4.14 2.68
C PHE A 5 -5.41 5.52 3.23
N GLU A 6 -6.38 6.44 3.15
CA GLU A 6 -6.25 7.75 3.77
C GLU A 6 -6.24 7.64 5.30
N LEU A 7 -7.04 6.73 5.86
CA LEU A 7 -7.02 6.42 7.30
C LEU A 7 -5.73 5.73 7.72
N LEU A 8 -5.28 4.71 6.97
CA LEU A 8 -4.01 4.01 7.25
C LEU A 8 -2.83 4.98 7.23
N TRP A 9 -2.78 5.87 6.24
CA TRP A 9 -1.74 6.89 6.18
C TRP A 9 -1.77 7.85 7.36
N ARG A 10 -2.96 8.34 7.75
CA ARG A 10 -3.06 9.25 8.89
C ARG A 10 -2.59 8.61 10.21
N ILE A 11 -2.80 7.30 10.37
CA ILE A 11 -2.26 6.53 11.50
C ILE A 11 -0.74 6.45 11.40
N ASP A 12 -0.21 6.13 10.22
CA ASP A 12 1.21 5.94 9.95
C ASP A 12 2.04 7.24 10.06
N ASP A 13 1.47 8.36 9.62
CA ASP A 13 2.07 9.70 9.67
C ASP A 13 2.29 10.18 11.12
N GLY A 14 1.62 9.55 12.09
CA GLY A 14 1.80 9.85 13.52
C GLY A 14 1.29 11.23 13.91
N SER A 15 0.29 11.76 13.21
CA SER A 15 -0.31 13.05 13.52
C SER A 15 -1.04 13.03 14.87
N ASP A 16 -1.10 14.17 15.55
CA ASP A 16 -1.79 14.32 16.86
C ASP A 16 -3.32 14.09 16.79
N GLU A 17 -3.86 13.77 15.61
CA GLU A 17 -5.28 13.47 15.38
C GLU A 17 -5.72 12.11 15.98
N PHE A 18 -4.77 11.22 16.32
CA PHE A 18 -5.05 9.87 16.81
C PHE A 18 -4.54 9.69 18.24
N ILE A 19 -5.47 9.39 19.16
CA ILE A 19 -5.13 8.99 20.53
C ILE A 19 -5.07 7.46 20.59
N PHE A 20 -3.87 6.93 20.79
CA PHE A 20 -3.64 5.50 20.98
C PHE A 20 -3.58 5.17 22.48
N PHE A 21 -4.34 4.16 22.92
CA PHE A 21 -4.28 3.61 24.27
C PHE A 21 -3.58 2.26 24.23
N GLY A 22 -2.27 2.25 24.44
CA GLY A 22 -1.46 1.03 24.56
C GLY A 22 -0.98 0.84 26.00
N ASP A 23 -1.03 -0.39 26.50
CA ASP A 23 -0.76 -0.67 27.91
C ASP A 23 0.72 -0.47 28.30
N GLU A 24 1.69 -0.63 27.38
CA GLU A 24 3.12 -0.60 27.77
C GLU A 24 4.13 -0.08 26.72
N ALA A 25 3.74 0.52 25.59
CA ALA A 25 4.72 0.95 24.57
C ALA A 25 4.37 2.25 23.82
N GLY A 26 5.41 3.04 23.55
CA GLY A 26 5.32 4.40 22.97
C GLY A 26 4.78 4.44 21.53
N THR A 27 4.41 5.65 21.11
CA THR A 27 3.78 5.98 19.82
C THR A 27 4.49 5.43 18.57
N TRP A 28 5.81 5.14 18.67
CA TRP A 28 6.61 4.53 17.60
C TRP A 28 6.29 3.07 17.25
N GLN A 29 5.46 2.37 18.04
CA GLN A 29 4.98 1.02 17.69
C GLN A 29 3.69 1.03 16.85
N VAL A 30 3.14 2.22 16.56
CA VAL A 30 1.84 2.39 15.92
C VAL A 30 2.04 2.87 14.47
N GLY A 31 2.77 2.10 13.68
CA GLY A 31 2.92 2.30 12.23
C GLY A 31 2.15 1.23 11.46
N VAL A 32 1.79 1.51 10.21
CA VAL A 32 1.18 0.50 9.34
C VAL A 32 2.28 -0.41 8.80
N ASP A 33 2.20 -1.72 9.05
CA ASP A 33 3.12 -2.65 8.40
C ASP A 33 2.75 -2.84 6.92
N TRP A 34 3.33 -2.00 6.08
CA TRP A 34 3.13 -2.03 4.63
C TRP A 34 3.58 -3.35 3.99
N ASN A 35 4.47 -4.13 4.64
CA ASN A 35 4.87 -5.45 4.15
C ASN A 35 3.74 -6.47 4.21
N ASP A 36 2.83 -6.32 5.16
CA ASP A 36 1.67 -7.20 5.33
C ASP A 36 0.44 -6.65 4.57
N VAL A 37 0.24 -5.33 4.61
CA VAL A 37 -0.95 -4.69 4.03
C VAL A 37 -0.92 -4.70 2.50
N LEU A 38 0.19 -4.28 1.87
CA LEU A 38 0.23 -4.08 0.42
C LEU A 38 0.08 -5.37 -0.40
N PRO A 39 0.71 -6.51 -0.04
CA PRO A 39 0.51 -7.75 -0.82
C PRO A 39 -0.94 -8.23 -0.83
N VAL A 40 -1.67 -8.06 0.28
CA VAL A 40 -3.09 -8.42 0.36
C VAL A 40 -3.92 -7.43 -0.46
N TRP A 41 -3.61 -6.14 -0.35
CA TRP A 41 -4.31 -5.12 -1.12
C TRP A 41 -4.11 -5.29 -2.63
N PHE A 42 -2.89 -5.51 -3.13
CA PHE A 42 -2.65 -5.78 -4.55
C PHE A 42 -3.45 -6.99 -5.05
N LYS A 43 -3.56 -8.05 -4.24
CA LYS A 43 -4.39 -9.22 -4.59
C LYS A 43 -5.88 -8.90 -4.68
N CYS A 44 -6.39 -7.98 -3.85
CA CYS A 44 -7.77 -7.52 -3.93
C CYS A 44 -7.97 -6.58 -5.13
N LEU A 45 -7.02 -5.68 -5.36
CA LEU A 45 -7.00 -4.74 -6.46
C LEU A 45 -7.02 -5.49 -7.81
N SER A 46 -6.18 -6.52 -7.97
CA SER A 46 -6.10 -7.31 -9.21
C SER A 46 -7.41 -8.00 -9.59
N LYS A 47 -8.29 -8.26 -8.61
CA LYS A 47 -9.61 -8.86 -8.83
C LYS A 47 -10.73 -7.85 -9.09
N THR A 48 -10.51 -6.58 -8.79
CA THR A 48 -11.59 -5.57 -8.72
C THR A 48 -11.40 -4.42 -9.68
N THR A 49 -10.27 -4.35 -10.39
CA THR A 49 -9.97 -3.28 -11.35
C THR A 49 -9.49 -3.85 -12.68
N ASP A 50 -9.70 -3.08 -13.75
CA ASP A 50 -9.05 -3.33 -15.03
C ASP A 50 -7.52 -3.10 -14.96
N PRO A 51 -6.75 -3.49 -15.99
CA PRO A 51 -5.29 -3.37 -16.02
C PRO A 51 -4.74 -1.97 -15.77
N GLU A 52 -5.30 -0.95 -16.42
CA GLU A 52 -4.81 0.42 -16.30
C GLU A 52 -5.08 0.99 -14.90
N GLN A 53 -6.29 0.72 -14.37
CA GLN A 53 -6.66 1.13 -13.02
C GLN A 53 -5.87 0.39 -11.94
N PHE A 54 -5.50 -0.87 -12.17
CA PHE A 54 -4.60 -1.61 -11.29
C PHE A 54 -3.23 -0.94 -11.24
N ALA A 55 -2.61 -0.71 -12.40
CA ALA A 55 -1.27 -0.13 -12.48
C ALA A 55 -1.23 1.29 -11.88
N LEU A 56 -2.18 2.15 -12.24
CA LEU A 56 -2.29 3.50 -11.72
C LEU A 56 -2.36 3.51 -10.18
N LYS A 57 -3.26 2.70 -9.60
CA LYS A 57 -3.46 2.67 -8.15
C LYS A 57 -2.30 2.02 -7.41
N ALA A 58 -1.70 0.96 -7.97
CA ALA A 58 -0.55 0.31 -7.38
C ALA A 58 0.65 1.27 -7.32
N VAL A 59 0.94 1.98 -8.42
CA VAL A 59 2.04 2.95 -8.48
C VAL A 59 1.80 4.12 -7.53
N ASP A 60 0.60 4.73 -7.53
CA ASP A 60 0.25 5.86 -6.64
C ASP A 60 0.49 5.53 -5.16
N ILE A 61 0.08 4.33 -4.72
CA ILE A 61 0.30 3.89 -3.34
C ILE A 61 1.77 3.57 -3.04
N ILE A 62 2.48 2.98 -4.00
CA ILE A 62 3.90 2.68 -3.83
C ILE A 62 4.71 3.97 -3.69
N GLU A 63 4.48 4.94 -4.57
CA GLU A 63 5.16 6.23 -4.54
C GLU A 63 4.81 7.04 -3.29
N LYS A 64 3.58 6.91 -2.78
CA LYS A 64 3.16 7.70 -1.62
C LYS A 64 3.61 7.13 -0.27
N PHE A 65 3.59 5.81 -0.09
CA PHE A 65 3.77 5.21 1.24
C PHE A 65 5.05 4.38 1.39
N VAL A 66 5.62 3.92 0.29
CA VAL A 66 6.78 3.01 0.31
C VAL A 66 7.78 3.36 -0.79
N GLU A 67 7.98 4.65 -1.05
CA GLU A 67 8.85 5.16 -2.11
C GLU A 67 10.26 4.56 -2.04
N TYR A 68 10.83 4.53 -0.84
CA TYR A 68 12.17 3.98 -0.60
C TYR A 68 12.27 2.48 -0.93
N ASP A 69 11.17 1.74 -0.79
CA ASP A 69 11.05 0.31 -1.09
C ASP A 69 10.34 0.05 -2.44
N ARG A 70 10.26 1.06 -3.33
CA ARG A 70 9.49 0.99 -4.59
C ARG A 70 9.75 -0.28 -5.39
N LYS A 71 11.02 -0.64 -5.61
CA LYS A 71 11.39 -1.83 -6.39
C LYS A 71 10.82 -3.11 -5.80
N LYS A 72 10.91 -3.24 -4.47
CA LYS A 72 10.40 -4.40 -3.74
C LYS A 72 8.88 -4.50 -3.87
N PHE A 73 8.16 -3.40 -3.69
CA PHE A 73 6.70 -3.43 -3.77
C PHE A 73 6.17 -3.52 -5.20
N LEU A 74 6.89 -3.02 -6.21
CA LEU A 74 6.57 -3.29 -7.62
C LEU A 74 6.74 -4.76 -7.96
N ALA A 75 7.82 -5.40 -7.52
CA ALA A 75 8.02 -6.84 -7.71
C ALA A 75 6.90 -7.67 -7.05
N ILE A 76 6.40 -7.23 -5.89
CA ILE A 76 5.24 -7.84 -5.23
C ILE A 76 3.96 -7.59 -6.04
N ALA A 77 3.73 -6.37 -6.54
CA ALA A 77 2.57 -6.05 -7.36
C ALA A 77 2.54 -6.90 -8.64
N HIS A 78 3.67 -7.02 -9.34
CA HIS A 78 3.85 -7.92 -10.49
C HIS A 78 3.48 -9.37 -10.16
N LYS A 79 3.89 -9.88 -8.99
CA LYS A 79 3.52 -11.24 -8.54
C LYS A 79 2.04 -11.43 -8.22
N LYS A 80 1.27 -10.37 -7.97
CA LYS A 80 -0.16 -10.43 -7.61
C LYS A 80 -1.10 -10.03 -8.75
N ALA A 81 -0.57 -9.43 -9.80
CA ALA A 81 -1.26 -9.02 -11.01
C ALA A 81 -1.65 -10.22 -11.89
N THR A 82 -2.67 -10.05 -12.74
CA THR A 82 -2.89 -10.90 -13.91
C THR A 82 -1.86 -10.59 -15.01
N LYS A 83 -1.82 -11.39 -16.08
CA LYS A 83 -0.90 -11.16 -17.19
C LYS A 83 -1.13 -9.79 -17.84
N GLU A 84 -2.38 -9.41 -18.09
CA GLU A 84 -2.72 -8.10 -18.69
C GLU A 84 -2.35 -6.95 -17.74
N GLN A 85 -2.50 -7.15 -16.42
CA GLN A 85 -2.11 -6.17 -15.41
C GLN A 85 -0.59 -6.02 -15.28
N CYS A 86 0.19 -7.09 -15.43
CA CYS A 86 1.65 -7.03 -15.48
C CYS A 86 2.13 -6.16 -16.65
N GLU A 87 1.50 -6.27 -17.82
CA GLU A 87 1.87 -5.48 -19.00
C GLU A 87 1.59 -3.98 -18.82
N ALA A 88 0.64 -3.62 -17.95
CA ALA A 88 0.32 -2.23 -17.62
C ALA A 88 1.19 -1.65 -16.48
N LEU A 89 1.89 -2.49 -15.71
CA LEU A 89 2.78 -2.03 -14.63
C LEU A 89 4.12 -1.54 -15.21
N PRO A 90 4.75 -0.52 -14.58
CA PRO A 90 6.11 -0.14 -14.93
C PRO A 90 7.11 -1.25 -14.55
N ASP A 91 8.25 -1.25 -15.22
CA ASP A 91 9.39 -2.11 -14.88
C ASP A 91 9.91 -1.83 -13.45
N GLU A 92 10.50 -2.86 -12.83
CA GLU A 92 10.99 -2.87 -11.43
C GLU A 92 12.09 -1.84 -11.12
#